data_AF-A0A561C0B3-F1
#
_entry.id   AF-A0A561C0B3-F1
#
_cell.length_a   1.000
_cell.length_b   1.000
_cell.length_c   1.000
_cell.angle_alpha   90.00
_cell.angle_beta   90.00
_cell.angle_gamma   90.00
#
_symmetry.space_group_name_H-M   'P 1'
#
loop_
_entity.id
_entity.type
_entity.pdbx_description
1 polymer ?
#
loop_
_entity_poly.entity_id
_entity_poly.type
_entity_poly.pdbx_seq_one_letter_code
_entity_poly.pdbx_strand_id
1 'polypeptide(L)'
;MHHLDLYDVLGIAATVLQVETEAVIAGTDLDAVGRILDSARAAGDDSAELQPGDYLRPIEQVCVAGAVVWTGLVRDQPFAASNRRVAVTVLLHLAALNDFDLELEPVTELDELMDGIRSGAAGVPHVAAVLRDRIRERSAARPESAGTGQGEKMFERFSESARKAIVLAQEEARSLAHSYIGTEHLLLGLIVEGTNSAARALAAEGISATAARTVVLQVVGRGTGELSGHIPFTPRAKRVLDLTQVEAHKLGSDEFRPEHLLLGLLADGEGVAYQTLVKLGAAPLVLRRRITADAVVQSFATEQVEQASTGPWTTRSRGRHLLAELKSLLAENDELHARIDRLHAENNRLRRLLQSHDIDPDA
;
A
#
# COMPACT_ATOMS: atom_id res chain seq x y z
N MET A 1 16.05 10.25 9.65
CA MET A 1 15.56 10.35 8.27
C MET A 1 15.60 8.96 7.63
N HIS A 2 14.57 8.57 6.89
CA HIS A 2 14.58 7.38 6.04
C HIS A 2 15.13 7.75 4.65
N HIS A 3 16.07 6.96 4.17
CA HIS A 3 16.76 7.19 2.90
C HIS A 3 16.24 6.23 1.83
N LEU A 4 16.22 6.68 0.58
CA LEU A 4 16.01 5.81 -0.57
C LEU A 4 17.24 4.95 -0.84
N ASP A 5 17.03 3.74 -1.33
CA ASP A 5 18.09 2.92 -1.92
C ASP A 5 17.95 2.81 -3.45
N LEU A 6 18.94 2.16 -4.08
CA LEU A 6 18.99 1.98 -5.52
C LEU A 6 17.79 1.16 -6.04
N TYR A 7 17.33 0.18 -5.26
CA TYR A 7 16.20 -0.67 -5.62
C TYR A 7 14.88 0.10 -5.56
N ASP A 8 14.70 1.00 -4.59
CA ASP A 8 13.55 1.89 -4.51
C ASP A 8 13.45 2.75 -5.77
N VAL A 9 14.57 3.36 -6.18
CA VAL A 9 14.62 4.22 -7.38
C VAL A 9 14.37 3.43 -8.66
N LEU A 10 14.94 2.23 -8.79
CA LEU A 10 14.72 1.36 -9.95
C LEU A 10 13.26 0.84 -10.01
N GLY A 11 12.67 0.49 -8.87
CA GLY A 11 11.26 0.09 -8.79
C GLY A 11 10.31 1.23 -9.16
N ILE A 12 10.62 2.46 -8.72
CA ILE A 12 9.90 3.67 -9.14
C ILE A 12 10.05 3.89 -10.64
N ALA A 13 11.26 3.78 -11.18
CA ALA A 13 11.51 3.95 -12.62
C ALA A 13 10.76 2.89 -13.45
N ALA A 14 10.79 1.61 -13.06
CA ALA A 14 10.03 0.54 -13.73
C ALA A 14 8.53 0.83 -13.75
N THR A 15 8.00 1.30 -12.63
CA THR A 15 6.58 1.66 -12.51
C THR A 15 6.22 2.86 -13.39
N VAL A 16 7.06 3.90 -13.41
CA VAL A 16 6.81 5.12 -14.21
C VAL A 16 6.95 4.87 -15.70
N LEU A 17 7.87 4.00 -16.09
CA LEU A 17 8.18 3.67 -17.48
C LEU A 17 7.30 2.54 -18.04
N GLN A 18 6.59 1.81 -17.18
CA GLN A 18 5.80 0.62 -17.54
C GLN A 18 6.64 -0.44 -18.27
N VAL A 19 7.86 -0.65 -17.79
CA VAL A 19 8.78 -1.65 -18.33
C VAL A 19 9.28 -2.55 -17.20
N GLU A 20 9.65 -3.78 -17.56
CA GLU A 20 10.26 -4.73 -16.63
C GLU A 20 11.55 -4.14 -16.01
N THR A 21 11.82 -4.50 -14.76
CA THR A 21 12.99 -4.00 -14.00
C THR A 21 14.30 -4.25 -14.75
N GLU A 22 14.43 -5.37 -15.48
CA GLU A 22 15.60 -5.68 -16.31
C GLU A 22 15.81 -4.66 -17.44
N ALA A 23 14.74 -4.18 -18.07
CA ALA A 23 14.81 -3.17 -19.12
C ALA A 23 15.18 -1.79 -18.56
N VAL A 24 14.73 -1.45 -17.35
CA VAL A 24 15.16 -0.25 -16.65
C VAL A 24 16.64 -0.31 -16.33
N ILE A 25 17.11 -1.42 -15.76
CA ILE A 25 18.52 -1.64 -15.41
C ILE A 25 19.41 -1.46 -16.64
N ALA A 26 19.04 -2.05 -17.78
CA ALA A 26 19.79 -1.95 -19.02
C ALA A 26 19.84 -0.51 -19.60
N GLY A 27 18.82 0.30 -19.33
CA GLY A 27 18.69 1.67 -19.84
C GLY A 27 19.05 2.78 -18.84
N THR A 28 19.56 2.43 -17.66
CA THR A 28 19.82 3.39 -16.57
C THR A 28 21.32 3.50 -16.27
N ASP A 29 21.82 4.72 -16.09
CA ASP A 29 23.14 4.94 -15.48
C ASP A 29 23.07 4.69 -13.96
N LEU A 30 23.30 3.44 -13.56
CA LEU A 30 23.24 2.99 -12.17
C LEU A 30 24.30 3.67 -11.29
N ASP A 31 25.47 3.96 -11.85
CA ASP A 31 26.55 4.62 -11.11
C ASP A 31 26.18 6.07 -10.80
N ALA A 32 25.53 6.77 -11.73
CA ALA A 32 24.98 8.09 -11.48
C ALA A 32 23.92 8.07 -10.37
N VAL A 33 22.96 7.14 -10.43
CA VAL A 33 21.93 7.00 -9.39
C VAL A 33 22.56 6.71 -8.02
N GLY A 34 23.54 5.81 -7.95
CA GLY A 34 24.27 5.50 -6.72
C GLY A 34 24.95 6.73 -6.12
N ARG A 35 25.73 7.49 -6.92
CA ARG A 35 26.39 8.72 -6.46
C ARG A 35 25.40 9.77 -5.95
N ILE A 36 24.26 9.92 -6.61
CA ILE A 36 23.20 10.85 -6.20
C ILE A 36 22.62 10.46 -4.84
N LEU A 37 22.31 9.18 -4.63
CA LEU A 37 21.76 8.68 -3.38
C LEU A 37 22.76 8.80 -2.22
N ASP A 38 24.03 8.49 -2.46
CA ASP A 38 25.08 8.64 -1.45
C ASP A 38 25.30 10.12 -1.07
N SER A 39 25.27 11.01 -2.06
CA SER A 39 25.35 12.46 -1.83
C SER A 39 24.13 12.97 -1.05
N ALA A 40 22.94 12.44 -1.32
CA ALA A 40 21.73 12.81 -0.60
C ALA A 40 21.73 12.31 0.85
N ARG A 41 22.26 11.10 1.10
CA ARG A 41 22.46 10.55 2.44
C ARG A 41 23.41 11.42 3.24
N ALA A 42 24.59 11.72 2.67
CA ALA A 42 25.57 12.59 3.30
C ALA A 42 24.97 13.95 3.64
N ALA A 43 24.24 14.59 2.71
CA ALA A 43 23.64 15.90 2.92
C ALA A 43 22.45 15.92 3.91
N GLY A 44 21.68 14.83 3.99
CA GLY A 44 20.58 14.68 4.96
C GLY A 44 21.07 14.34 6.37
N ASP A 45 22.21 13.65 6.46
CA ASP A 45 22.84 13.23 7.71
C ASP A 45 23.88 14.23 8.24
N ASP A 46 24.20 15.30 7.48
CA ASP A 46 25.19 16.34 7.82
C ASP A 46 24.73 17.23 8.98
N SER A 47 24.63 16.59 10.14
CA SER A 47 24.54 17.18 11.47
C SER A 47 25.95 17.35 12.06
N ALA A 48 27.01 17.00 11.29
CA ALA A 48 28.36 16.82 11.78
C ALA A 48 29.14 18.13 11.98
N GLU A 49 28.71 19.24 11.36
CA GLU A 49 29.30 20.57 11.53
C GLU A 49 28.53 21.48 12.51
N LEU A 50 27.41 21.00 13.05
CA LEU A 50 26.54 21.79 13.93
C LEU A 50 26.97 21.62 15.40
N GLN A 51 26.97 22.72 16.15
CA GLN A 51 27.28 22.71 17.59
C GLN A 51 26.30 21.78 18.33
N PRO A 52 26.69 21.15 19.46
CA PRO A 52 25.78 20.34 20.26
C PRO A 52 24.56 21.18 20.69
N GLY A 53 23.39 20.93 20.07
CA GLY A 53 22.15 21.70 20.28
C GLY A 53 21.48 22.18 19.00
N ASP A 54 22.21 22.26 17.89
CA ASP A 54 21.70 22.68 16.57
C ASP A 54 21.37 21.45 15.71
N TYR A 55 20.29 20.75 16.03
CA TYR A 55 19.79 19.68 15.15
C TYR A 55 18.98 20.29 14.01
N LEU A 56 19.29 19.93 12.75
CA LEU A 56 18.37 20.20 11.63
C LEU A 56 17.01 19.58 11.96
N ARG A 57 15.93 20.34 11.78
CA ARG A 57 14.58 19.78 11.95
C ARG A 57 14.37 18.64 10.94
N PRO A 58 13.59 17.59 11.26
CA PRO A 58 13.34 16.49 10.32
C PRO A 58 12.89 16.94 8.93
N ILE A 59 12.09 18.01 8.86
CA ILE A 59 11.67 18.63 7.59
C ILE A 59 12.84 19.21 6.79
N GLU A 60 13.83 19.81 7.45
CA GLU A 60 15.00 20.40 6.80
C GLU A 60 15.91 19.33 6.22
N GLN A 61 16.10 18.21 6.94
CA GLN A 61 16.83 17.04 6.44
C GLN A 61 16.19 16.48 5.15
N VAL A 62 14.86 16.33 5.14
CA VAL A 62 14.11 15.84 3.98
C VAL A 62 14.17 16.83 2.81
N CYS A 63 14.09 18.14 3.08
CA CYS A 63 14.21 19.17 2.04
C CYS A 63 15.60 19.16 1.39
N VAL A 64 16.66 19.05 2.19
CA VAL A 64 18.05 19.03 1.69
C VAL A 64 18.32 17.76 0.91
N ALA A 65 17.99 16.59 1.46
CA ALA A 65 18.16 15.32 0.78
C ALA A 65 17.32 15.24 -0.51
N GLY A 66 16.06 15.68 -0.47
CA GLY A 66 15.19 15.76 -1.64
C GLY A 66 15.73 16.72 -2.70
N ALA A 67 16.30 17.85 -2.30
CA ALA A 67 16.92 18.78 -3.23
C ALA A 67 18.16 18.18 -3.92
N VAL A 68 18.99 17.43 -3.19
CA VAL A 68 20.15 16.73 -3.76
C VAL A 68 19.70 15.65 -4.74
N VAL A 69 18.75 14.80 -4.35
CA VAL A 69 18.21 13.75 -5.23
C VAL A 69 17.61 14.35 -6.49
N TRP A 70 16.74 15.36 -6.35
CA TRP A 70 16.03 15.93 -7.48
C TRP A 70 16.97 16.72 -8.40
N THR A 71 17.94 17.46 -7.83
CA THR A 71 18.98 18.15 -8.60
C THR A 71 19.85 17.19 -9.39
N GLY A 72 20.32 16.11 -8.73
CA GLY A 72 21.15 15.09 -9.35
C GLY A 72 20.42 14.36 -10.48
N LEU A 73 19.20 13.89 -10.22
CA LEU A 73 18.41 13.20 -11.25
C LEU A 73 18.14 14.12 -12.45
N VAL A 74 17.75 15.38 -12.22
CA VAL A 74 17.44 16.31 -13.31
C VAL A 74 18.69 16.73 -14.10
N ARG A 75 19.88 16.79 -13.49
CA ARG A 75 21.12 17.11 -14.22
C ARG A 75 21.70 15.91 -14.96
N ASP A 76 21.84 14.78 -14.26
CA ASP A 76 22.56 13.62 -14.79
C ASP A 76 21.69 12.78 -15.75
N GLN A 77 20.37 12.99 -15.70
CA GLN A 77 19.38 12.34 -16.57
C GLN A 77 19.56 10.81 -16.73
N PRO A 78 19.73 10.04 -15.64
CA PRO A 78 20.02 8.61 -15.73
C PRO A 78 18.92 7.78 -16.43
N PHE A 79 17.70 8.32 -16.58
CA PHE A 79 16.54 7.65 -17.21
C PHE A 79 16.14 8.23 -18.58
N ALA A 80 17.04 8.95 -19.27
CA ALA A 80 16.84 9.48 -20.62
C ALA A 80 15.54 10.32 -20.79
N ALA A 81 14.74 10.09 -21.85
CA ALA A 81 13.59 10.92 -22.24
C ALA A 81 12.49 11.02 -21.15
N SER A 82 12.44 10.05 -20.24
CA SER A 82 11.43 9.96 -19.19
C SER A 82 11.90 10.47 -17.84
N ASN A 83 13.12 11.00 -17.77
CA ASN A 83 13.79 11.36 -16.52
C ASN A 83 13.04 12.40 -15.69
N ARG A 84 12.32 13.35 -16.32
CA ARG A 84 11.47 14.31 -15.58
C ARG A 84 10.41 13.61 -14.74
N ARG A 85 9.70 12.63 -15.33
CA ARG A 85 8.64 11.89 -14.64
C ARG A 85 9.22 11.07 -13.50
N VAL A 86 10.34 10.38 -13.73
CA VAL A 86 11.01 9.57 -12.71
C VAL A 86 11.52 10.46 -11.57
N ALA A 87 12.18 11.58 -11.88
CA ALA A 87 12.72 12.50 -10.88
C ALA A 87 11.64 13.08 -9.95
N VAL A 88 10.49 13.48 -10.50
CA VAL A 88 9.35 13.94 -9.68
C VAL A 88 8.79 12.81 -8.82
N THR A 89 8.62 11.60 -9.38
CA THR A 89 8.08 10.46 -8.61
C THR A 89 9.03 10.01 -7.49
N VAL A 90 10.33 10.03 -7.73
CA VAL A 90 11.34 9.72 -6.70
C VAL A 90 11.29 10.74 -5.56
N LEU A 91 11.20 12.03 -5.87
CA LEU A 91 11.06 13.09 -4.88
C LEU A 91 9.79 12.93 -4.03
N LEU A 92 8.66 12.60 -4.68
CA LEU A 92 7.40 12.33 -4.01
C LEU A 92 7.50 11.12 -3.06
N HIS A 93 8.20 10.06 -3.48
CA HIS A 93 8.40 8.87 -2.66
C HIS A 93 9.28 9.16 -1.44
N LEU A 94 10.35 9.94 -1.60
CA LEU A 94 11.22 10.36 -0.50
C LEU A 94 10.46 11.15 0.56
N ALA A 95 9.61 12.11 0.14
CA ALA A 95 8.77 12.87 1.06
C ALA A 95 7.81 11.93 1.82
N ALA A 96 7.11 11.05 1.09
CA ALA A 96 6.18 10.11 1.68
C ALA A 96 6.82 9.12 2.67
N LEU A 97 8.04 8.66 2.38
CA LEU A 97 8.83 7.75 3.23
C LEU A 97 9.19 8.39 4.58
N ASN A 98 9.20 9.73 4.66
CA ASN A 98 9.54 10.50 5.84
C ASN A 98 8.31 11.17 6.49
N ASP A 99 7.08 10.72 6.18
CA ASP A 99 5.83 11.29 6.69
C ASP A 99 5.61 12.76 6.34
N PHE A 100 6.01 13.13 5.12
CA PHE A 100 5.74 14.43 4.55
C PHE A 100 4.89 14.32 3.29
N ASP A 101 4.04 15.33 3.07
CA ASP A 101 3.31 15.50 1.82
C ASP A 101 3.95 16.65 1.02
N LEU A 102 4.11 16.46 -0.30
CA LEU A 102 4.70 17.43 -1.22
C LEU A 102 3.63 18.00 -2.15
N GLU A 103 3.45 19.31 -2.12
CA GLU A 103 2.54 20.05 -2.98
C GLU A 103 3.18 20.30 -4.36
N LEU A 104 2.59 19.71 -5.41
CA LEU A 104 3.07 19.82 -6.80
C LEU A 104 2.53 21.05 -7.54
N GLU A 105 1.45 21.65 -7.05
CA GLU A 105 0.81 22.80 -7.70
C GLU A 105 1.42 24.13 -7.22
N PRO A 106 1.56 25.13 -8.10
CA PRO A 106 1.32 25.06 -9.54
C PRO A 106 2.42 24.27 -10.27
N VAL A 107 2.02 23.37 -11.19
CA VAL A 107 2.95 22.51 -11.94
C VAL A 107 3.95 23.32 -12.78
N THR A 108 3.54 24.50 -13.26
CA THR A 108 4.40 25.40 -14.06
C THR A 108 5.64 25.84 -13.30
N GLU A 109 5.53 26.14 -12.00
CA GLU A 109 6.68 26.51 -11.18
C GLU A 109 7.65 25.34 -10.97
N LEU A 110 7.13 24.11 -10.88
CA LEU A 110 7.96 22.91 -10.80
C LEU A 110 8.71 22.65 -12.10
N ASP A 111 8.06 22.86 -13.25
CA ASP A 111 8.69 22.72 -14.56
C ASP A 111 9.78 23.78 -14.79
N GLU A 112 9.51 25.03 -14.45
CA GLU A 112 10.49 26.11 -14.46
C GLU A 112 11.68 25.82 -13.53
N LEU A 113 11.42 25.25 -12.36
CA LEU A 113 12.47 24.84 -11.42
C LEU A 113 13.32 23.70 -12.00
N MET A 114 12.72 22.68 -12.62
CA MET A 114 13.49 21.61 -13.29
C MET A 114 14.32 22.14 -14.48
N ASP A 115 13.79 23.11 -15.22
CA ASP A 115 14.52 23.78 -16.31
C ASP A 115 15.69 24.62 -15.76
N GLY A 116 15.46 25.31 -14.65
CA GLY A 116 16.49 26.01 -13.88
C GLY A 116 17.58 25.07 -13.37
N ILE A 117 17.22 23.90 -12.87
CA ILE A 117 18.18 22.88 -12.40
C ILE A 117 19.04 22.39 -13.56
N ARG A 118 18.40 22.07 -14.69
CA ARG A 118 19.06 21.55 -15.91
C ARG A 118 20.01 22.56 -16.53
N SER A 119 19.62 23.83 -16.56
CA SER A 119 20.46 24.93 -17.05
C SER A 119 21.56 25.37 -16.07
N GLY A 120 21.53 24.87 -14.83
CA GLY A 120 22.45 25.24 -13.76
C GLY A 120 22.07 26.53 -13.01
N ALA A 121 20.98 27.21 -13.42
CA ALA A 121 20.47 28.41 -12.77
C ALA A 121 19.89 28.16 -11.38
N ALA A 122 19.39 26.94 -11.12
CA ALA A 122 18.96 26.49 -9.78
C ALA A 122 19.93 25.43 -9.23
N GLY A 123 20.49 25.72 -8.06
CA GLY A 123 21.31 24.80 -7.28
C GLY A 123 20.56 24.21 -6.09
N VAL A 124 21.17 23.23 -5.42
CA VAL A 124 20.60 22.53 -4.26
C VAL A 124 20.01 23.47 -3.19
N PRO A 125 20.64 24.59 -2.79
CA PRO A 125 20.06 25.47 -1.78
C PRO A 125 18.73 26.13 -2.20
N HIS A 126 18.63 26.50 -3.48
CA HIS A 126 17.41 27.10 -4.03
C HIS A 126 16.29 26.06 -4.12
N VAL A 127 16.61 24.86 -4.60
CA VAL A 127 15.66 23.74 -4.66
C VAL A 127 15.17 23.37 -3.26
N ALA A 128 16.06 23.28 -2.27
CA ALA A 128 15.69 22.99 -0.89
C ALA A 128 14.76 24.05 -0.28
N ALA A 129 14.94 25.33 -0.63
CA ALA A 129 14.04 26.39 -0.21
C ALA A 129 12.64 26.23 -0.82
N VAL A 130 12.55 25.93 -2.12
CA VAL A 130 11.26 25.69 -2.78
C VAL A 130 10.57 24.44 -2.23
N LEU A 131 11.32 23.37 -1.94
CA LEU A 131 10.78 22.17 -1.29
C LEU A 131 10.28 22.48 0.11
N ARG A 132 10.96 23.31 0.89
CA ARG A 132 10.51 23.72 2.23
C ARG A 132 9.15 24.41 2.18
N ASP A 133 8.91 25.24 1.17
CA ASP A 133 7.64 25.94 1.01
C ASP A 133 6.51 25.03 0.54
N ARG A 134 6.84 23.89 -0.08
CA ARG A 134 5.88 22.93 -0.67
C ARG A 134 5.70 21.65 0.15
N ILE A 135 6.59 21.38 1.08
CA ILE A 135 6.51 20.25 2.00
C ILE A 135 5.68 20.66 3.21
N ARG A 136 4.75 19.78 3.58
CA ARG A 136 4.00 19.87 4.82
C ARG A 136 4.25 18.61 5.62
N GLU A 137 4.48 18.76 6.92
CA GLU A 137 4.35 17.63 7.83
C GLU A 137 2.99 17.00 7.56
N ARG A 138 2.97 15.67 7.41
CA ARG A 138 1.73 14.93 7.36
C ARG A 138 1.03 15.18 8.69
N SER A 139 0.13 16.17 8.71
CA SER A 139 -0.68 16.46 9.88
C SER A 139 -1.44 15.18 10.19
N ALA A 140 -1.01 14.50 11.25
CA ALA A 140 -1.91 13.61 11.94
C ALA A 140 -3.10 14.49 12.30
N ALA A 141 -4.25 14.23 11.68
CA ALA A 141 -5.50 14.78 12.15
C ALA A 141 -5.62 14.41 13.63
N ARG A 142 -5.23 15.33 14.51
CA ARG A 142 -5.41 15.25 15.95
C ARG A 142 -6.60 16.12 16.27
N PRO A 143 -7.72 15.57 16.76
CA PRO A 143 -8.58 16.33 17.65
C PRO A 143 -7.99 16.24 19.06
N GLU A 144 -7.81 17.41 19.68
CA GLU A 144 -7.54 17.55 21.10
C GLU A 144 -8.65 16.89 21.94
N SER A 145 -8.27 16.11 22.96
CA SER A 145 -8.60 16.40 24.37
C SER A 145 -8.05 15.30 25.27
N ALA A 146 -7.54 15.71 26.42
CA ALA A 146 -7.16 14.83 27.51
C ALA A 146 -8.42 14.26 28.19
N GLY A 147 -8.35 13.00 28.63
CA GLY A 147 -9.34 12.36 29.49
C GLY A 147 -10.04 11.15 28.87
N THR A 148 -9.69 9.95 29.39
CA THR A 148 -10.54 8.74 29.45
C THR A 148 -11.54 8.54 28.29
N GLY A 149 -11.07 8.04 27.13
CA GLY A 149 -11.95 7.71 26.00
C GLY A 149 -11.29 6.98 24.82
N GLN A 150 -10.14 6.33 25.03
CA GLN A 150 -9.32 5.75 23.95
C GLN A 150 -9.93 4.53 23.23
N GLY A 151 -10.92 3.87 23.82
CA GLY A 151 -11.62 2.76 23.14
C GLY A 151 -12.57 3.23 22.05
N GLU A 152 -13.36 4.28 22.32
CA GLU A 152 -14.49 4.67 21.46
C GLU A 152 -14.05 5.33 20.14
N LYS A 153 -13.02 6.19 20.16
CA LYS A 153 -12.50 6.84 18.94
C LYS A 153 -11.77 5.89 17.99
N MET A 154 -11.22 4.76 18.49
CA MET A 154 -10.63 3.73 17.63
C MET A 154 -11.72 2.98 16.84
N PHE A 155 -12.88 2.72 17.46
CA PHE A 155 -14.01 2.03 16.83
C PHE A 155 -14.74 2.86 15.77
N GLU A 156 -14.68 4.20 15.83
CA GLU A 156 -15.29 5.08 14.83
C GLU A 156 -14.66 4.94 13.44
N ARG A 157 -13.38 4.57 13.35
CA ARG A 157 -12.68 4.36 12.08
C ARG A 157 -12.88 2.96 11.50
N PHE A 158 -13.49 2.03 12.24
CA PHE A 158 -13.80 0.71 11.71
C PHE A 158 -15.06 0.77 10.83
N SER A 159 -14.99 0.08 9.69
CA SER A 159 -16.13 -0.09 8.82
C SER A 159 -17.27 -0.78 9.55
N GLU A 160 -18.50 -0.60 9.09
CA GLU A 160 -19.66 -1.27 9.68
C GLU A 160 -19.47 -2.80 9.72
N SER A 161 -18.92 -3.36 8.64
CA SER A 161 -18.60 -4.79 8.55
C SER A 161 -17.53 -5.20 9.56
N ALA A 162 -16.49 -4.40 9.76
CA ALA A 162 -15.45 -4.70 10.74
C ALA A 162 -15.93 -4.53 12.19
N ARG A 163 -16.75 -3.52 12.48
CA ARG A 163 -17.42 -3.35 13.79
C ARG A 163 -18.30 -4.56 14.09
N LYS A 164 -19.10 -5.01 13.12
CA LYS A 164 -19.92 -6.21 13.24
C LYS A 164 -19.07 -7.45 13.54
N ALA A 165 -17.93 -7.64 12.87
CA ALA A 165 -17.01 -8.73 13.16
C ALA A 165 -16.47 -8.69 14.60
N ILE A 166 -16.20 -7.50 15.16
CA ILE A 166 -15.73 -7.35 16.55
C ILE A 166 -16.86 -7.62 17.55
N VAL A 167 -18.10 -7.22 17.26
CA VAL A 167 -19.26 -7.60 18.09
C VAL A 167 -19.43 -9.12 18.10
N LEU A 168 -19.33 -9.75 16.94
CA LEU A 168 -19.37 -11.21 16.81
C LEU A 168 -18.21 -11.88 17.57
N ALA A 169 -17.01 -11.29 17.58
CA ALA A 169 -15.91 -11.77 18.41
C ALA A 169 -16.26 -11.78 19.90
N GLN A 170 -16.96 -10.75 20.39
CA GLN A 170 -17.44 -10.72 21.78
C GLN A 170 -18.50 -11.79 22.05
N GLU A 171 -19.39 -12.07 21.10
CA GLU A 171 -20.37 -13.15 21.19
C GLU A 171 -19.71 -14.53 21.22
N GLU A 172 -18.67 -14.74 20.41
CA GLU A 172 -17.86 -15.97 20.42
C GLU A 172 -17.15 -16.16 21.76
N ALA A 173 -16.55 -15.09 22.32
CA ALA A 173 -15.96 -15.15 23.66
C ALA A 173 -16.99 -15.58 24.71
N ARG A 174 -18.23 -15.07 24.64
CA ARG A 174 -19.31 -15.48 25.53
C ARG A 174 -19.74 -16.92 25.32
N SER A 175 -19.89 -17.35 24.06
CA SER A 175 -20.29 -18.71 23.71
C SER A 175 -19.29 -19.76 24.20
N LEU A 176 -17.99 -19.40 24.17
CA LEU A 176 -16.90 -20.23 24.69
C LEU A 176 -16.66 -20.06 26.20
N ALA A 177 -17.47 -19.23 26.88
CA ALA A 177 -17.37 -18.88 28.29
C ALA A 177 -16.02 -18.25 28.70
N HIS A 178 -15.35 -17.55 27.77
CA HIS A 178 -14.11 -16.83 28.03
C HIS A 178 -14.39 -15.43 28.59
N SER A 179 -13.71 -15.07 29.69
CA SER A 179 -13.82 -13.77 30.36
C SER A 179 -12.97 -12.65 29.73
N TYR A 180 -12.47 -12.88 28.52
CA TYR A 180 -11.65 -11.94 27.75
C TYR A 180 -11.90 -12.09 26.25
N ILE A 181 -11.59 -11.04 25.49
CA ILE A 181 -11.56 -11.09 24.03
C ILE A 181 -10.10 -11.22 23.58
N GLY A 182 -9.72 -12.42 23.11
CA GLY A 182 -8.41 -12.73 22.57
C GLY A 182 -8.37 -12.65 21.04
N THR A 183 -7.19 -12.92 20.48
CA THR A 183 -6.97 -12.93 19.02
C THR A 183 -7.88 -13.94 18.31
N GLU A 184 -8.12 -15.08 18.94
CA GLU A 184 -8.96 -16.18 18.46
C GLU A 184 -10.42 -15.76 18.32
N HIS A 185 -10.91 -14.94 19.24
CA HIS A 185 -12.26 -14.41 19.13
C HIS A 185 -12.37 -13.41 17.98
N LEU A 186 -11.36 -12.55 17.78
CA LEU A 186 -11.32 -11.65 16.63
C LEU A 186 -11.33 -12.42 15.30
N LEU A 187 -10.55 -13.50 15.21
CA LEU A 187 -10.55 -14.40 14.05
C LEU A 187 -11.92 -15.05 13.83
N LEU A 188 -12.53 -15.60 14.88
CA LEU A 188 -13.85 -16.22 14.80
C LEU A 188 -14.91 -15.20 14.38
N GLY A 189 -14.88 -13.99 14.94
CA GLY A 189 -15.80 -12.91 14.58
C GLY A 189 -15.71 -12.53 13.10
N LEU A 190 -14.50 -12.46 12.54
CA LEU A 190 -14.29 -12.25 11.11
C LEU A 190 -14.91 -13.37 10.26
N ILE A 191 -14.71 -14.64 10.63
CA ILE A 191 -15.22 -15.77 9.84
C ILE A 191 -16.76 -15.88 9.96
N VAL A 192 -17.31 -15.67 11.16
CA VAL A 192 -18.74 -15.83 11.46
C VAL A 192 -19.59 -14.77 10.78
N GLU A 193 -19.07 -13.55 10.61
CA GLU A 193 -19.76 -12.51 9.86
C GLU A 193 -20.06 -12.97 8.42
N GLY A 194 -19.17 -13.76 7.82
CA GLY A 194 -19.44 -14.61 6.65
C GLY A 194 -19.53 -13.92 5.29
N THR A 195 -19.82 -12.62 5.25
CA THR A 195 -19.98 -11.87 3.98
C THR A 195 -18.80 -10.97 3.65
N ASN A 196 -18.01 -10.62 4.65
CA ASN A 196 -16.85 -9.75 4.51
C ASN A 196 -15.70 -10.37 3.70
N SER A 197 -14.83 -9.49 3.22
CA SER A 197 -13.59 -9.79 2.48
C SER A 197 -12.71 -10.83 3.18
N ALA A 198 -12.46 -10.68 4.49
CA ALA A 198 -11.62 -11.60 5.27
C ALA A 198 -12.25 -12.99 5.40
N ALA A 199 -13.57 -13.09 5.61
CA ALA A 199 -14.31 -14.35 5.62
C ALA A 199 -14.20 -15.07 4.27
N ARG A 200 -14.37 -14.34 3.15
CA ARG A 200 -14.20 -14.90 1.81
C ARG A 200 -12.78 -15.39 1.56
N ALA A 201 -11.77 -14.62 1.96
CA ALA A 201 -10.36 -15.02 1.83
C ALA A 201 -10.04 -16.29 2.63
N LEU A 202 -10.54 -16.39 3.86
CA LEU A 202 -10.37 -17.58 4.70
C LEU A 202 -11.14 -18.79 4.14
N ALA A 203 -12.36 -18.60 3.64
CA ALA A 203 -13.15 -19.65 3.01
C ALA A 203 -12.48 -20.20 1.74
N ALA A 204 -11.80 -19.33 0.97
CA ALA A 204 -11.04 -19.74 -0.21
C ALA A 204 -9.82 -20.62 0.12
N GLU A 205 -9.34 -20.58 1.37
CA GLU A 205 -8.33 -21.51 1.91
C GLU A 205 -8.96 -22.72 2.62
N GLY A 206 -10.28 -22.92 2.50
CA GLY A 206 -11.01 -24.03 3.13
C GLY A 206 -11.25 -23.85 4.64
N ILE A 207 -11.03 -22.66 5.19
CA ILE A 207 -11.16 -22.39 6.62
C ILE A 207 -12.60 -21.99 6.94
N SER A 208 -13.28 -22.82 7.75
CA SER A 208 -14.66 -22.58 8.21
C SER A 208 -14.71 -22.17 9.68
N ALA A 209 -15.78 -21.47 10.08
CA ALA A 209 -16.00 -21.09 11.48
C ALA A 209 -16.04 -22.31 12.40
N THR A 210 -16.68 -23.40 11.95
CA THR A 210 -16.78 -24.64 12.72
C THR A 210 -15.40 -25.25 12.97
N ALA A 211 -14.56 -25.35 11.93
CA ALA A 211 -13.20 -25.90 12.07
C ALA A 211 -12.33 -25.01 12.98
N ALA A 212 -12.42 -23.69 12.81
CA ALA A 212 -11.72 -22.73 13.66
C ALA A 212 -12.15 -22.85 15.14
N ARG A 213 -13.45 -22.94 15.44
CA ARG A 213 -13.93 -23.13 16.82
C ARG A 213 -13.39 -24.42 17.44
N THR A 214 -13.39 -25.52 16.70
CA THR A 214 -12.84 -26.79 17.19
C THR A 214 -11.37 -26.66 17.58
N VAL A 215 -10.56 -26.03 16.74
CA VAL A 215 -9.13 -25.82 17.03
C VAL A 215 -8.93 -24.86 18.20
N VAL A 216 -9.71 -23.78 18.28
CA VAL A 216 -9.65 -22.84 19.42
C VAL A 216 -9.96 -23.55 20.73
N LEU A 217 -11.01 -24.38 20.77
CA LEU A 217 -11.37 -25.19 21.94
C LEU A 217 -10.27 -26.19 22.31
N GLN A 218 -9.55 -26.75 21.34
CA GLN A 218 -8.42 -27.64 21.61
C GLN A 218 -7.20 -26.89 22.19
N VAL A 219 -7.00 -25.63 21.80
CA VAL A 219 -5.85 -24.82 22.24
C VAL A 219 -6.09 -24.17 23.61
N VAL A 220 -7.28 -23.59 23.81
CA VAL A 220 -7.60 -22.75 24.96
C VAL A 220 -8.53 -23.45 25.96
N GLY A 221 -9.32 -24.43 25.51
CA GLY A 221 -10.38 -25.06 26.29
C GLY A 221 -11.69 -24.27 26.27
N ARG A 222 -12.68 -24.75 27.02
CA ARG A 222 -13.87 -23.94 27.38
C ARG A 222 -13.59 -23.22 28.69
N GLY A 223 -14.07 -21.98 28.80
CA GLY A 223 -14.09 -21.30 30.08
C GLY A 223 -15.15 -21.86 31.04
N THR A 224 -15.04 -21.48 32.30
CA THR A 224 -15.83 -22.05 33.41
C THR A 224 -16.68 -21.01 34.16
N GLY A 225 -16.77 -19.77 33.65
CA GLY A 225 -17.36 -18.65 34.37
C GLY A 225 -18.75 -18.23 33.88
N GLU A 226 -19.62 -17.81 34.80
CA GLU A 226 -20.79 -16.99 34.49
C GLU A 226 -20.33 -15.59 34.10
N LEU A 227 -20.53 -15.20 32.84
CA LEU A 227 -20.10 -13.92 32.31
C LEU A 227 -21.19 -12.87 32.53
N SER A 228 -20.94 -11.91 33.42
CA SER A 228 -21.77 -10.70 33.58
C SER A 228 -20.93 -9.45 33.35
N GLY A 229 -21.48 -8.47 32.64
CA GLY A 229 -20.83 -7.18 32.37
C GLY A 229 -19.91 -7.12 31.14
N HIS A 230 -19.02 -6.13 31.14
CA HIS A 230 -18.10 -5.82 30.05
C HIS A 230 -16.91 -6.80 30.01
N ILE A 231 -16.65 -7.41 28.85
CA ILE A 231 -15.54 -8.35 28.64
C ILE A 231 -14.36 -7.60 28.00
N PRO A 232 -13.19 -7.50 28.65
CA PRO A 232 -12.07 -6.73 28.13
C PRO A 232 -11.29 -7.47 27.03
N PHE A 233 -10.68 -6.71 26.12
CA PHE A 233 -9.65 -7.24 25.22
C PHE A 233 -8.36 -7.58 25.97
N THR A 234 -7.73 -8.69 25.59
CA THR A 234 -6.37 -9.03 26.03
C THR A 234 -5.35 -8.01 25.50
N PRO A 235 -4.17 -7.85 26.15
CA PRO A 235 -3.12 -6.97 25.64
C PRO A 235 -2.71 -7.29 24.19
N ARG A 236 -2.73 -8.58 23.83
CA ARG A 236 -2.40 -9.02 22.46
C ARG A 236 -3.51 -8.70 21.47
N ALA A 237 -4.78 -8.87 21.84
CA ALA A 237 -5.90 -8.44 21.00
C ALA A 237 -5.89 -6.92 20.78
N LYS A 238 -5.54 -6.11 21.80
CA LYS A 238 -5.33 -4.66 21.63
C LYS A 238 -4.22 -4.35 20.63
N ARG A 239 -3.07 -5.03 20.75
CA ARG A 239 -1.97 -4.92 19.78
C ARG A 239 -2.41 -5.24 18.36
N VAL A 240 -3.24 -6.26 18.16
CA VAL A 240 -3.81 -6.59 16.84
C VAL A 240 -4.68 -5.45 16.28
N LEU A 241 -5.44 -4.76 17.12
CA LEU A 241 -6.21 -3.58 16.70
C LEU A 241 -5.28 -2.43 16.30
N ASP A 242 -4.16 -2.24 17.01
CA ASP A 242 -3.13 -1.26 16.62
C ASP A 242 -2.46 -1.66 15.29
N LEU A 243 -2.15 -2.95 15.10
CA LEU A 243 -1.61 -3.46 13.83
C LEU A 243 -2.60 -3.34 12.68
N THR A 244 -3.90 -3.47 12.95
CA THR A 244 -4.96 -3.24 11.95
C THR A 244 -4.89 -1.83 11.39
N GLN A 245 -4.64 -0.84 12.26
CA GLN A 245 -4.40 0.53 11.83
C GLN A 245 -3.17 0.61 10.92
N VAL A 246 -2.04 0.01 11.31
CA VAL A 246 -0.82 0.00 10.49
C VAL A 246 -1.07 -0.62 9.11
N GLU A 247 -1.78 -1.74 9.05
CA GLU A 247 -2.09 -2.43 7.80
C GLU A 247 -3.06 -1.65 6.91
N ALA A 248 -4.05 -0.97 7.50
CA ALA A 248 -4.93 -0.07 6.76
C ALA A 248 -4.16 1.10 6.13
N HIS A 249 -3.24 1.73 6.88
CA HIS A 249 -2.42 2.82 6.37
C HIS A 249 -1.45 2.37 5.28
N LYS A 250 -0.84 1.17 5.40
CA LYS A 250 -0.01 0.57 4.34
C LYS A 250 -0.78 0.36 3.03
N LEU A 251 -2.08 0.10 3.13
CA LEU A 251 -2.98 -0.06 1.98
C LEU A 251 -3.69 1.23 1.58
N GLY A 252 -3.31 2.37 2.17
CA GLY A 252 -3.88 3.68 1.85
C GLY A 252 -5.35 3.85 2.23
N SER A 253 -5.88 3.02 3.14
CA SER A 253 -7.28 3.07 3.57
C SER A 253 -7.44 3.90 4.83
N ASP A 254 -8.29 4.93 4.77
CA ASP A 254 -8.63 5.78 5.92
C ASP A 254 -9.59 5.07 6.91
N GLU A 255 -10.31 4.06 6.42
CA GLU A 255 -11.22 3.18 7.17
C GLU A 255 -10.57 1.80 7.46
N PHE A 256 -10.82 1.25 8.65
CA PHE A 256 -10.36 -0.08 9.07
C PHE A 256 -11.39 -1.14 8.69
N ARG A 257 -11.07 -1.91 7.65
CA ARG A 257 -11.94 -2.93 7.07
C ARG A 257 -11.56 -4.33 7.54
N PRO A 258 -12.44 -5.35 7.35
CA PRO A 258 -12.20 -6.72 7.81
C PRO A 258 -10.87 -7.32 7.30
N GLU A 259 -10.47 -6.99 6.06
CA GLU A 259 -9.18 -7.36 5.50
C GLU A 259 -7.99 -6.82 6.31
N HIS A 260 -8.06 -5.59 6.81
CA HIS A 260 -7.01 -4.98 7.62
C HIS A 260 -6.92 -5.66 8.98
N LEU A 261 -8.06 -6.05 9.57
CA LEU A 261 -8.09 -6.77 10.83
C LEU A 261 -7.47 -8.17 10.70
N LEU A 262 -7.76 -8.87 9.60
CA LEU A 262 -7.13 -10.15 9.31
C LEU A 262 -5.62 -9.99 9.04
N LEU A 263 -5.20 -8.95 8.31
CA LEU A 263 -3.78 -8.64 8.11
C LEU A 263 -3.07 -8.31 9.43
N GLY A 264 -3.74 -7.61 10.35
CA GLY A 264 -3.24 -7.33 11.70
C GLY A 264 -3.02 -8.61 12.51
N LEU A 265 -3.96 -9.57 12.45
CA LEU A 265 -3.80 -10.90 13.05
C LEU A 265 -2.61 -11.68 12.47
N LEU A 266 -2.39 -11.59 11.16
CA LEU A 266 -1.26 -12.24 10.50
C LEU A 266 0.09 -11.55 10.82
N ALA A 267 0.09 -10.21 10.94
CA ALA A 267 1.27 -9.41 11.24
C ALA A 267 1.76 -9.59 12.68
N ASP A 268 0.82 -9.81 13.62
CA ASP A 268 1.16 -10.12 15.01
C ASP A 268 1.96 -11.43 15.13
N GLY A 269 1.80 -12.35 14.17
CA GLY A 269 2.70 -13.49 13.93
C GLY A 269 2.69 -14.60 14.99
N GLU A 270 2.01 -14.39 16.11
CA GLU A 270 1.89 -15.35 17.20
C GLU A 270 0.49 -15.25 17.85
N GLY A 271 0.26 -15.98 18.94
CA GLY A 271 -1.04 -16.03 19.61
C GLY A 271 -1.99 -17.08 19.02
N VAL A 272 -3.17 -17.19 19.64
CA VAL A 272 -4.09 -18.31 19.39
C VAL A 272 -4.70 -18.23 17.99
N ALA A 273 -5.01 -17.04 17.47
CA ALA A 273 -5.50 -16.90 16.09
C ALA A 273 -4.48 -17.40 15.05
N TYR A 274 -3.23 -16.95 15.17
CA TYR A 274 -2.17 -17.35 14.25
C TYR A 274 -1.94 -18.87 14.30
N GLN A 275 -1.86 -19.45 15.51
CA GLN A 275 -1.75 -20.89 15.69
C GLN A 275 -2.95 -21.65 15.13
N THR A 276 -4.16 -21.11 15.27
CA THR A 276 -5.39 -21.71 14.73
C THR A 276 -5.34 -21.77 13.21
N LEU A 277 -4.94 -20.68 12.55
CA LEU A 277 -4.78 -20.63 11.10
C LEU A 277 -3.74 -21.65 10.62
N VAL A 278 -2.58 -21.71 11.26
CA VAL A 278 -1.51 -22.67 10.91
C VAL A 278 -1.99 -24.12 11.10
N LYS A 279 -2.68 -24.44 12.21
CA LYS A 279 -3.22 -25.79 12.46
C LYS A 279 -4.30 -26.21 11.46
N LEU A 280 -5.02 -25.26 10.88
CA LEU A 280 -6.00 -25.51 9.82
C LEU A 280 -5.37 -25.60 8.43
N GLY A 281 -4.04 -25.52 8.33
CA GLY A 281 -3.30 -25.64 7.06
C GLY A 281 -3.18 -24.34 6.27
N ALA A 282 -3.56 -23.19 6.85
CA ALA A 282 -3.35 -21.91 6.21
C ALA A 282 -1.85 -21.60 6.13
N ALA A 283 -1.39 -21.15 4.96
CA ALA A 283 -0.04 -20.58 4.81
C ALA A 283 -0.11 -19.06 5.04
N PRO A 284 0.36 -18.51 6.18
CA PRO A 284 0.12 -17.11 6.55
C PRO A 284 0.64 -16.09 5.53
N LEU A 285 1.79 -16.38 4.90
CA LEU A 285 2.37 -15.53 3.85
C LEU A 285 1.53 -15.53 2.57
N VAL A 286 0.97 -16.68 2.19
CA VAL A 286 0.12 -16.81 1.00
C VAL A 286 -1.20 -16.08 1.23
N LEU A 287 -1.82 -16.31 2.40
CA LEU A 287 -3.05 -15.65 2.81
C LEU A 287 -2.87 -14.13 2.85
N ARG A 288 -1.76 -13.64 3.42
CA ARG A 288 -1.41 -12.21 3.41
C ARG A 288 -1.32 -11.65 1.99
N ARG A 289 -0.57 -12.31 1.09
CA ARG A 289 -0.43 -11.86 -0.30
C ARG A 289 -1.77 -11.77 -1.02
N ARG A 290 -2.65 -12.77 -0.84
CA ARG A 290 -3.98 -12.78 -1.43
C ARG A 290 -4.84 -11.63 -0.91
N ILE A 291 -4.94 -11.47 0.41
CA ILE A 291 -5.75 -10.41 1.01
C ILE A 291 -5.25 -9.03 0.59
N THR A 292 -3.93 -8.82 0.54
CA THR A 292 -3.34 -7.57 0.05
C THR A 292 -3.71 -7.32 -1.41
N ALA A 293 -3.60 -8.32 -2.29
CA ALA A 293 -4.00 -8.18 -3.69
C ALA A 293 -5.50 -7.84 -3.84
N ASP A 294 -6.37 -8.54 -3.11
CA ASP A 294 -7.82 -8.31 -3.16
C ASP A 294 -8.23 -6.95 -2.57
N ALA A 295 -7.60 -6.53 -1.46
CA ALA A 295 -7.87 -5.25 -0.82
C ALA A 295 -7.43 -4.06 -1.70
N VAL A 296 -6.28 -4.20 -2.36
CA VAL A 296 -5.80 -3.28 -3.39
C VAL A 296 -6.87 -3.20 -4.49
N VAL A 297 -7.29 -4.33 -5.09
CA VAL A 297 -8.32 -4.35 -6.14
C VAL A 297 -9.65 -3.70 -5.71
N GLN A 298 -10.16 -3.97 -4.49
CA GLN A 298 -11.43 -3.43 -4.01
C GLN A 298 -11.38 -1.95 -3.63
N SER A 299 -10.27 -1.46 -3.05
CA SER A 299 -10.10 -0.02 -2.76
C SER A 299 -10.21 0.85 -4.02
N PHE A 300 -9.84 0.31 -5.18
CA PHE A 300 -9.95 1.00 -6.47
C PHE A 300 -11.32 0.88 -7.15
N ALA A 301 -12.22 -0.01 -6.69
CA ALA A 301 -13.58 -0.13 -7.22
C ALA A 301 -14.55 0.86 -6.55
N THR A 302 -14.34 1.18 -5.28
CA THR A 302 -15.20 2.09 -4.51
C THR A 302 -14.95 3.57 -4.83
N GLU A 303 -13.72 3.95 -5.20
CA GLU A 303 -13.35 5.35 -5.50
C GLU A 303 -13.71 5.85 -6.91
N GLN A 304 -14.18 4.98 -7.82
CA GLN A 304 -14.68 5.40 -9.16
C GLN A 304 -15.97 6.22 -9.08
N VAL A 305 -16.69 6.17 -7.96
CA VAL A 305 -17.95 6.92 -7.76
C VAL A 305 -17.68 8.34 -7.21
N GLU A 306 -16.54 8.57 -6.54
CA GLU A 306 -16.30 9.78 -5.75
C GLU A 306 -15.37 10.80 -6.45
N GLN A 307 -14.58 10.38 -7.43
CA GLN A 307 -13.58 11.24 -8.12
C GLN A 307 -14.10 12.03 -9.33
N ALA A 308 -15.41 12.08 -9.56
CA ALA A 308 -15.99 12.96 -10.57
C ALA A 308 -16.02 14.46 -10.15
N SER A 309 -15.60 14.82 -8.93
CA SER A 309 -15.62 16.21 -8.44
C SER A 309 -14.28 16.72 -7.91
N THR A 310 -13.56 17.42 -8.80
CA THR A 310 -12.72 18.63 -8.58
C THR A 310 -11.89 18.74 -7.27
N GLY A 311 -10.60 18.39 -7.33
CA GLY A 311 -9.60 18.75 -6.30
C GLY A 311 -8.15 18.75 -6.84
N PRO A 312 -7.19 19.45 -6.19
CA PRO A 312 -5.81 19.60 -6.68
C PRO A 312 -4.99 18.29 -6.71
N TRP A 313 -4.02 18.21 -7.62
CA TRP A 313 -3.17 17.04 -7.85
C TRP A 313 -2.07 16.91 -6.79
N THR A 314 -2.21 15.97 -5.85
CA THR A 314 -1.21 15.63 -4.83
C THR A 314 -0.46 14.34 -5.17
N THR A 315 0.61 14.00 -4.43
CA THR A 315 1.28 12.68 -4.48
C THR A 315 0.28 11.51 -4.48
N ARG A 316 -0.78 11.63 -3.67
CA ARG A 316 -1.87 10.66 -3.55
C ARG A 316 -2.72 10.57 -4.84
N SER A 317 -2.89 11.66 -5.58
CA SER A 317 -3.62 11.69 -6.86
C SER A 317 -2.82 11.09 -8.02
N ARG A 318 -1.49 11.24 -8.04
CA ARG A 318 -0.65 10.74 -9.15
C ARG A 318 -0.45 9.23 -9.14
N GLY A 319 -0.32 8.62 -7.95
CA GLY A 319 -0.34 7.15 -7.82
C GLY A 319 -1.63 6.52 -8.35
N ARG A 320 -2.77 7.22 -8.18
CA ARG A 320 -4.08 6.80 -8.69
C ARG A 320 -4.21 6.94 -10.22
N HIS A 321 -3.54 7.91 -10.84
CA HIS A 321 -3.58 8.13 -12.31
C HIS A 321 -2.73 7.12 -13.10
N LEU A 322 -1.51 6.82 -12.65
CA LEU A 322 -0.63 5.82 -13.31
C LEU A 322 -1.25 4.41 -13.30
N LEU A 323 -2.02 4.08 -12.26
CA LEU A 323 -2.76 2.82 -12.16
C LEU A 323 -4.00 2.77 -13.08
N ALA A 324 -4.62 3.92 -13.38
CA ALA A 324 -5.71 3.99 -14.37
C ALA A 324 -5.18 3.78 -15.80
N GLU A 325 -4.02 4.35 -16.11
CA GLU A 325 -3.32 4.17 -17.39
C GLU A 325 -2.90 2.70 -17.59
N LEU A 326 -2.35 2.06 -16.54
CA LEU A 326 -2.04 0.62 -16.54
C LEU A 326 -3.27 -0.28 -16.75
N LYS A 327 -4.40 0.04 -16.10
CA LYS A 327 -5.65 -0.73 -16.28
C LYS A 327 -6.24 -0.57 -17.67
N SER A 328 -6.18 0.63 -18.25
CA SER A 328 -6.62 0.87 -19.63
C SER A 328 -5.78 0.06 -20.61
N LEU A 329 -4.46 0.04 -20.42
CA LEU A 329 -3.54 -0.73 -21.25
C LEU A 329 -3.75 -2.25 -21.12
N LEU A 330 -3.99 -2.75 -19.91
CA LEU A 330 -4.27 -4.17 -19.69
C LEU A 330 -5.61 -4.59 -20.32
N ALA A 331 -6.66 -3.76 -20.19
CA ALA A 331 -7.95 -4.03 -20.81
C ALA A 331 -7.89 -3.96 -22.36
N GLU A 332 -7.10 -3.03 -22.90
CA GLU A 332 -6.84 -2.94 -24.34
C GLU A 332 -6.07 -4.19 -24.83
N ASN A 333 -5.14 -4.71 -24.02
CA ASN A 333 -4.42 -5.95 -24.32
C ASN A 333 -5.35 -7.18 -24.32
N ASP A 334 -6.26 -7.29 -23.35
CA ASP A 334 -7.26 -8.36 -23.30
C ASP A 334 -8.21 -8.34 -24.52
N GLU A 335 -8.63 -7.16 -24.97
CA GLU A 335 -9.46 -7.02 -26.18
C GLU A 335 -8.67 -7.36 -27.46
N LEU A 336 -7.38 -7.00 -27.51
CA LEU A 336 -6.49 -7.38 -28.62
C LEU A 336 -6.32 -8.89 -28.69
N HIS A 337 -6.13 -9.58 -27.56
CA HIS A 337 -6.08 -11.04 -27.50
C HIS A 337 -7.40 -11.67 -27.97
N ALA A 338 -8.55 -11.18 -27.49
CA ALA A 338 -9.86 -11.67 -27.94
C ALA A 338 -10.10 -11.41 -29.44
N ARG A 339 -9.52 -10.35 -30.02
CA ARG A 339 -9.58 -10.08 -31.46
C ARG A 339 -8.71 -11.04 -32.26
N ILE A 340 -7.50 -11.35 -31.77
CA ILE A 340 -6.60 -12.34 -32.40
C ILE A 340 -7.27 -13.72 -32.42
N ASP A 341 -7.88 -14.14 -31.32
CA ASP A 341 -8.56 -15.44 -31.24
C ASP A 341 -9.74 -15.55 -32.22
N ARG A 342 -10.52 -14.47 -32.37
CA ARG A 342 -11.60 -14.39 -33.37
C ARG A 342 -11.06 -14.52 -34.80
N LEU A 343 -9.96 -13.82 -35.12
CA LEU A 343 -9.33 -13.91 -36.45
C LEU A 343 -8.77 -15.29 -36.73
N HIS A 344 -8.14 -15.94 -35.74
CA HIS A 344 -7.67 -17.31 -35.87
C HIS A 344 -8.82 -18.31 -36.09
N ALA A 345 -9.93 -18.16 -35.36
CA ALA A 345 -11.11 -18.99 -35.54
C ALA A 345 -11.72 -18.83 -36.94
N GLU A 346 -11.81 -17.60 -37.45
CA GLU A 346 -12.31 -17.29 -38.78
C GLU A 346 -11.37 -17.84 -39.87
N ASN A 347 -10.06 -17.68 -39.72
CA ASN A 347 -9.06 -18.22 -40.65
C ASN A 347 -9.16 -19.75 -40.72
N ASN A 348 -9.25 -20.42 -39.57
CA ASN A 348 -9.42 -21.87 -39.49
C ASN A 348 -10.74 -22.36 -40.10
N ARG A 349 -11.80 -21.54 -40.04
CA ARG A 349 -13.08 -21.82 -40.70
C ARG A 349 -12.95 -21.70 -42.21
N LEU A 350 -12.32 -20.63 -42.71
CA LEU A 350 -12.09 -20.41 -44.14
C LEU A 350 -11.19 -21.49 -44.74
N ARG A 351 -10.11 -21.86 -44.05
CA ARG A 351 -9.23 -22.96 -44.45
C ARG A 351 -9.99 -24.29 -44.60
N ARG A 352 -10.84 -24.63 -43.63
CA ARG A 352 -11.71 -25.82 -43.71
C ARG A 352 -12.69 -25.76 -44.88
N LEU A 353 -13.20 -24.57 -45.19
CA LEU A 353 -14.13 -24.36 -46.30
C LEU A 353 -13.44 -24.43 -47.66
N LEU A 354 -12.21 -23.96 -47.79
CA LEU A 354 -11.38 -24.15 -48.98
C LEU A 354 -11.06 -25.62 -49.20
N GLN A 355 -10.64 -26.33 -48.14
CA GLN A 355 -10.39 -27.77 -48.18
C GLN A 355 -11.65 -28.57 -48.54
N SER A 356 -12.84 -28.17 -48.07
CA SER A 356 -14.10 -28.83 -48.45
C SER A 356 -14.49 -28.62 -49.92
N HIS A 357 -13.87 -27.65 -50.59
CA HIS A 357 -14.03 -27.39 -52.02
C HIS A 357 -12.79 -27.83 -52.83
N ASP A 358 -11.90 -28.63 -52.24
CA ASP A 358 -10.68 -29.18 -52.87
C ASP A 358 -9.69 -28.08 -53.33
N ILE A 359 -9.72 -26.91 -52.67
CA ILE A 359 -8.79 -25.80 -52.88
C ILE A 359 -7.76 -25.84 -51.76
N ASP A 360 -6.48 -25.93 -52.11
CA ASP A 360 -5.38 -25.88 -51.14
C ASP A 360 -5.28 -24.48 -50.51
N PRO A 361 -5.46 -24.33 -49.19
CA PRO A 361 -5.39 -23.03 -48.52
C PRO A 361 -3.97 -22.46 -48.36
N ASP A 362 -2.92 -23.25 -48.64
CA ASP A 362 -1.50 -22.87 -48.49
C ASP A 362 -0.71 -22.86 -49.81
N ALA A 363 -1.39 -23.07 -50.95
CA ALA A 363 -0.83 -22.93 -52.29
C ALA A 363 -0.67 -21.45 -52.69
#